data_AF-A0A371R5U8-F1
#
_entry.id   AF-A0A371R5U8-F1
#
_cell.length_a   1.000
_cell.length_b   1.000
_cell.length_c   1.000
_cell.angle_alpha   90.00
_cell.angle_beta   90.00
_cell.angle_gamma   90.00
#
_symmetry.space_group_name_H-M   'P 1'
#
loop_
_entity.id
_entity.type
_entity.pdbx_description
1 polymer ?
#
loop_
_entity_poly.entity_id
_entity_poly.type
_entity_poly.pdbx_seq_one_letter_code
_entity_poly.pdbx_strand_id
1 'polypeptide(L)'
;MEISVERKPLELKGRLPRCLVVFKGEGGVEIARISLYWMQGKLYAKFKGTREAAERLVSILRDLGGAAEAKQYGGSWYVVLTTNAIAAIGHGGWRDAVRGFVEDLHRAGVIDEQRRDALLEKLAAAESKIPLAGVYFNVNYDKSRGALAAVYKPKSEKRFKKAVELLKRYGLAEGLHFTGGRTPGGRYYIRLTYDGIREVARRASAGDVAAKIFVERFKKEASALGAGEAAERLISSVPGARRLPLTVEGGGAVVKALSAELSEGCKGLDCRLKITVEYEAGGRTNRLSIVYRWEKSGGGYAARAEVRLGDPVKAAVLKALVGEYAVSAGKAKLFMRHLEKLSEFAELAEAVGKWLRTKAE
;
A
#
# COMPACT_ATOMS: atom_id res chain seq x y z
N MET A 1 16.50 -4.29 20.28
CA MET A 1 16.08 -5.17 21.40
C MET A 1 15.17 -6.23 20.84
N GLU A 2 15.62 -7.48 20.83
CA GLU A 2 14.79 -8.60 20.38
C GLU A 2 13.81 -8.96 21.51
N ILE A 3 12.51 -8.75 21.27
CA ILE A 3 11.46 -9.03 22.25
C ILE A 3 10.77 -10.32 21.83
N SER A 4 10.84 -11.34 22.68
CA SER A 4 10.04 -12.55 22.49
C SER A 4 8.72 -12.44 23.26
N VAL A 5 7.68 -13.07 22.73
CA VAL A 5 6.33 -13.05 23.31
C VAL A 5 5.91 -14.48 23.60
N GLU A 6 5.56 -14.74 24.85
CA GLU A 6 5.09 -16.04 25.31
C GLU A 6 3.64 -15.93 25.79
N ARG A 7 2.79 -16.86 25.38
CA ARG A 7 1.41 -16.98 25.85
C ARG A 7 1.28 -18.14 26.82
N LYS A 8 0.67 -17.88 27.98
CA LYS A 8 0.28 -18.92 28.94
C LYS A 8 -1.05 -19.58 28.55
N PRO A 9 -1.34 -20.80 29.04
CA PRO A 9 -2.59 -21.51 28.74
C PRO A 9 -3.86 -20.70 29.05
N LEU A 10 -4.95 -21.07 28.38
CA LEU A 10 -6.28 -20.51 28.63
C LEU A 10 -6.74 -20.84 30.06
N GLU A 11 -7.17 -19.82 30.79
CA GLU A 11 -7.78 -19.92 32.11
C GLU A 11 -9.29 -19.70 32.01
N LEU A 12 -10.06 -20.70 32.47
CA LEU A 12 -11.53 -20.67 32.48
C LEU A 12 -12.14 -20.56 33.89
N LYS A 13 -11.36 -20.82 34.95
CA LYS A 13 -11.85 -20.86 36.34
C LYS A 13 -12.19 -19.48 36.94
N GLY A 14 -11.98 -18.39 36.18
CA GLY A 14 -12.26 -17.02 36.61
C GLY A 14 -13.54 -16.44 36.00
N ARG A 15 -13.89 -15.20 36.37
CA ARG A 15 -15.11 -14.51 35.88
C ARG A 15 -15.18 -14.34 34.36
N LEU A 16 -14.02 -14.29 33.68
CA LEU A 16 -13.91 -14.14 32.23
C LEU A 16 -12.82 -15.08 31.70
N PRO A 17 -13.05 -15.76 30.55
CA PRO A 17 -12.01 -16.52 29.85
C PRO A 17 -10.82 -15.60 29.52
N ARG A 18 -9.62 -16.02 29.91
CA ARG A 18 -8.41 -15.20 29.75
C ARG A 18 -7.14 -16.01 29.53
N CYS A 19 -6.11 -15.38 29.01
CA CYS A 19 -4.75 -15.92 29.08
C CYS A 19 -3.74 -14.80 29.37
N LEU A 20 -2.60 -15.15 29.98
CA LEU A 20 -1.51 -14.21 30.22
C LEU A 20 -0.54 -14.22 29.04
N VAL A 21 -0.16 -13.03 28.58
CA VAL A 21 0.90 -12.81 27.60
C VAL A 21 2.07 -12.16 28.31
N VAL A 22 3.26 -12.75 28.17
CA VAL A 22 4.51 -12.33 28.79
C VAL A 22 5.46 -11.87 27.70
N PHE A 23 6.05 -10.69 27.90
CA PHE A 23 7.09 -10.13 27.03
C PHE A 23 8.44 -10.39 27.68
N LYS A 24 9.38 -10.95 26.92
CA LYS A 24 10.72 -11.27 27.40
C LYS A 24 11.78 -10.53 26.60
N GLY A 25 12.77 -10.00 27.30
CA GLY A 25 13.95 -9.36 26.72
C GLY A 25 15.12 -10.33 26.54
N GLU A 26 16.33 -9.77 26.46
CA GLU A 26 17.57 -10.56 26.37
C GLU A 26 17.69 -11.56 27.52
N GLY A 27 18.20 -12.76 27.22
CA GLY A 27 18.30 -13.86 28.19
C GLY A 27 16.97 -14.47 28.63
N GLY A 28 15.84 -14.10 28.00
CA GLY A 28 14.52 -14.67 28.32
C GLY A 28 13.88 -14.10 29.59
N VAL A 29 14.38 -12.98 30.10
CA VAL A 29 13.87 -12.33 31.31
C VAL A 29 12.54 -11.64 31.03
N GLU A 30 11.53 -11.84 31.89
CA GLU A 30 10.26 -11.13 31.80
C GLU A 30 10.46 -9.62 32.01
N ILE A 31 10.07 -8.83 31.01
CA ILE A 31 10.17 -7.37 31.03
C ILE A 31 8.81 -6.68 31.14
N ALA A 32 7.73 -7.36 30.75
CA ALA A 32 6.35 -6.91 30.93
C ALA A 32 5.34 -8.06 30.73
N ARG A 33 4.09 -7.81 31.09
CA ARG A 33 2.97 -8.75 30.86
C ARG A 33 1.64 -8.03 30.65
N ILE A 34 0.73 -8.69 29.95
CA ILE A 34 -0.65 -8.23 29.74
C ILE A 34 -1.58 -9.44 29.62
N SER A 35 -2.80 -9.36 30.13
CA SER A 35 -3.77 -10.44 29.98
C SER A 35 -4.71 -10.19 28.80
N LEU A 36 -4.90 -11.20 27.95
CA LEU A 36 -5.97 -11.23 26.94
C LEU A 36 -7.24 -11.77 27.58
N TYR A 37 -8.38 -11.18 27.23
CA TYR A 37 -9.70 -11.52 27.74
C TYR A 37 -10.71 -11.66 26.61
N TRP A 38 -11.63 -12.60 26.79
CA TRP A 38 -12.89 -12.63 26.06
C TRP A 38 -13.99 -12.03 26.93
N MET A 39 -14.59 -10.93 26.47
CA MET A 39 -15.64 -10.23 27.20
C MET A 39 -16.63 -9.60 26.23
N GLN A 40 -17.93 -9.84 26.44
CA GLN A 40 -19.02 -9.22 25.67
C GLN A 40 -18.83 -9.36 24.14
N GLY A 41 -18.45 -10.56 23.69
CA GLY A 41 -18.27 -10.83 22.26
C GLY A 41 -17.03 -10.17 21.63
N LYS A 42 -16.07 -9.69 22.43
CA LYS A 42 -14.89 -8.94 21.96
C LYS A 42 -13.62 -9.39 22.67
N LEU A 43 -12.51 -9.26 21.95
CA LEU A 43 -11.16 -9.39 22.49
C LEU A 43 -10.73 -8.10 23.18
N TYR A 44 -10.17 -8.23 24.38
CA TYR A 44 -9.51 -7.16 25.12
C TYR A 44 -8.13 -7.61 25.59
N ALA A 45 -7.18 -6.68 25.65
CA ALA A 45 -5.94 -6.87 26.40
C ALA A 45 -5.92 -5.86 27.53
N LYS A 46 -5.68 -6.30 28.76
CA LYS A 46 -5.72 -5.44 29.94
C LYS A 46 -4.55 -5.71 30.87
N PHE A 47 -3.92 -4.63 31.31
CA PHE A 47 -2.95 -4.58 32.38
C PHE A 47 -3.47 -3.69 33.51
N LYS A 48 -3.11 -4.03 34.76
CA LYS A 48 -3.31 -3.22 35.96
C LYS A 48 -2.03 -3.32 36.80
N GLY A 49 -1.47 -2.18 37.22
CA GLY A 49 -0.29 -2.17 38.07
C GLY A 49 0.16 -0.76 38.47
N THR A 50 1.46 -0.62 38.72
CA THR A 50 2.10 0.67 39.00
C THR A 50 2.25 1.50 37.73
N ARG A 51 2.54 2.80 37.90
CA ARG A 51 2.77 3.72 36.78
C ARG A 51 3.93 3.26 35.91
N GLU A 52 5.04 2.91 36.54
CA GLU A 52 6.29 2.55 35.89
C GLU A 52 6.11 1.29 35.03
N ALA A 53 5.37 0.29 35.56
CA ALA A 53 5.07 -0.92 34.82
C ALA A 53 4.12 -0.67 33.64
N ALA A 54 3.14 0.22 33.80
CA ALA A 54 2.22 0.60 32.73
C ALA A 54 2.93 1.38 31.61
N GLU A 55 3.76 2.35 31.96
CA GLU A 55 4.54 3.15 31.00
C GLU A 55 5.56 2.26 30.25
N ARG A 56 6.22 1.34 30.95
CA ARG A 56 7.10 0.34 30.33
C ARG A 56 6.36 -0.55 29.33
N LEU A 57 5.18 -1.05 29.71
CA LEU A 57 4.34 -1.84 28.81
C LEU A 57 3.90 -1.03 27.58
N VAL A 58 3.56 0.24 27.75
CA VAL A 58 3.23 1.13 26.62
C VAL A 58 4.42 1.29 25.67
N SER A 59 5.64 1.46 26.20
CA SER A 59 6.86 1.53 25.37
C SER A 59 7.02 0.26 24.54
N ILE A 60 6.96 -0.91 25.18
CA ILE A 60 7.07 -2.21 24.51
C ILE A 60 6.00 -2.34 23.43
N LEU A 61 4.73 -2.07 23.75
CA LEU A 61 3.64 -2.20 22.77
C LEU A 61 3.83 -1.25 21.57
N ARG A 62 4.42 -0.07 21.76
CA ARG A 62 4.77 0.86 20.67
C ARG A 62 5.89 0.32 19.80
N ASP A 63 6.92 -0.26 20.40
CA ASP A 63 8.03 -0.89 19.68
C ASP A 63 7.56 -2.09 18.84
N LEU A 64 6.54 -2.81 19.32
CA LEU A 64 5.85 -3.88 18.59
C LEU A 64 4.87 -3.37 17.50
N GLY A 65 4.78 -2.06 17.30
CA GLY A 65 3.94 -1.42 16.28
C GLY A 65 2.50 -1.11 16.72
N GLY A 66 2.22 -1.18 18.03
CA GLY A 66 0.91 -0.91 18.62
C GLY A 66 0.72 0.55 19.09
N ALA A 67 -0.54 0.97 19.19
CA ALA A 67 -0.91 2.23 19.84
C ALA A 67 -1.50 1.93 21.22
N ALA A 68 -0.80 2.35 22.28
CA ALA A 68 -1.20 2.15 23.66
C ALA A 68 -1.00 3.42 24.50
N GLU A 69 -1.82 3.55 25.53
CA GLU A 69 -1.81 4.63 26.52
C GLU A 69 -1.94 4.04 27.92
N ALA A 70 -1.19 4.60 28.88
CA ALA A 70 -1.34 4.31 30.29
C ALA A 70 -2.31 5.33 30.90
N LYS A 71 -3.32 4.86 31.63
CA LYS A 71 -4.33 5.71 32.26
C LYS A 71 -4.48 5.37 33.73
N GLN A 72 -4.53 6.39 34.58
CA GLN A 72 -4.81 6.22 35.99
C GLN A 72 -6.32 6.14 36.23
N TYR A 73 -6.73 5.14 37.00
CA TYR A 73 -8.12 4.97 37.43
C TYR A 73 -8.14 4.30 38.80
N GLY A 74 -8.90 4.84 39.76
CA GLY A 74 -9.05 4.22 41.10
C GLY A 74 -7.73 3.89 41.79
N GLY A 75 -6.73 4.79 41.73
CA GLY A 75 -5.41 4.59 42.36
C GLY A 75 -4.48 3.59 41.68
N SER A 76 -4.86 3.01 40.53
CA SER A 76 -4.02 2.09 39.75
C SER A 76 -3.81 2.58 38.32
N TRP A 77 -2.75 2.10 37.68
CA TRP A 77 -2.47 2.38 36.28
C TRP A 77 -2.88 1.23 35.39
N TYR A 78 -3.52 1.56 34.28
CA TYR A 78 -4.08 0.60 33.34
C TYR A 78 -3.57 0.84 31.92
N VAL A 79 -3.37 -0.27 31.21
CA VAL A 79 -3.21 -0.27 29.74
C VAL A 79 -4.32 -1.17 29.19
N VAL A 80 -5.13 -0.63 28.28
CA VAL A 80 -6.28 -1.35 27.71
C VAL A 80 -6.25 -1.28 26.19
N LEU A 81 -6.24 -2.44 25.53
CA LEU A 81 -6.36 -2.58 24.09
C LEU A 81 -7.70 -3.21 23.73
N THR A 82 -8.39 -2.61 22.76
CA THR A 82 -9.58 -3.18 22.13
C THR A 82 -9.19 -4.13 21.01
N THR A 83 -10.13 -4.94 20.51
CA THR A 83 -9.90 -5.89 19.40
C THR A 83 -9.16 -5.26 18.20
N ASN A 84 -9.50 -4.02 17.83
CA ASN A 84 -8.83 -3.34 16.72
C ASN A 84 -7.39 -2.94 17.05
N ALA A 85 -7.13 -2.53 18.30
CA ALA A 85 -5.79 -2.17 18.74
C ALA A 85 -4.90 -3.42 18.89
N ILE A 86 -5.45 -4.52 19.42
CA ILE A 86 -4.81 -5.84 19.48
C ILE A 86 -4.40 -6.31 18.08
N ALA A 87 -5.33 -6.22 17.12
CA ALA A 87 -5.09 -6.66 15.75
C ALA A 87 -4.05 -5.81 15.01
N ALA A 88 -3.89 -4.54 15.38
CA ALA A 88 -2.98 -3.61 14.72
C ALA A 88 -1.49 -3.86 15.06
N ILE A 89 -1.19 -4.60 16.13
CA ILE A 89 0.19 -4.86 16.55
C ILE A 89 0.87 -5.79 15.54
N GLY A 90 2.02 -5.35 15.04
CA GLY A 90 2.68 -5.92 13.87
C GLY A 90 3.58 -7.11 14.16
N HIS A 91 3.85 -7.42 15.42
CA HIS A 91 4.84 -8.39 15.86
C HIS A 91 4.36 -9.85 15.77
N GLY A 92 5.20 -10.75 15.23
CA GLY A 92 4.88 -12.16 14.99
C GLY A 92 4.42 -12.89 16.25
N GLY A 93 5.26 -12.92 17.30
CA GLY A 93 4.90 -13.61 18.56
C GLY A 93 3.65 -13.06 19.26
N TRP A 94 3.34 -11.76 19.07
CA TRP A 94 2.08 -11.20 19.59
C TRP A 94 0.88 -11.74 18.81
N ARG A 95 0.98 -11.81 17.48
CA ARG A 95 -0.08 -12.32 16.62
C ARG A 95 -0.34 -13.80 16.89
N ASP A 96 0.72 -14.58 17.07
CA ASP A 96 0.60 -16.00 17.41
C ASP A 96 -0.06 -16.19 18.78
N ALA A 97 0.28 -15.35 19.76
CA ALA A 97 -0.40 -15.34 21.04
C ALA A 97 -1.91 -15.03 20.91
N VAL A 98 -2.27 -13.99 20.16
CA VAL A 98 -3.69 -13.62 19.99
C VAL A 98 -4.45 -14.68 19.20
N ARG A 99 -3.87 -15.23 18.13
CA ARG A 99 -4.46 -16.31 17.34
C ARG A 99 -4.66 -17.56 18.19
N GLY A 100 -3.63 -17.98 18.92
CA GLY A 100 -3.71 -19.13 19.82
C GLY A 100 -4.77 -18.95 20.91
N PHE A 101 -4.97 -17.72 21.40
CA PHE A 101 -6.06 -17.44 22.33
C PHE A 101 -7.45 -17.61 21.68
N VAL A 102 -7.66 -17.14 20.45
CA VAL A 102 -8.93 -17.35 19.71
C VAL A 102 -9.19 -18.83 19.46
N GLU A 103 -8.16 -19.58 19.05
CA GLU A 103 -8.23 -21.03 18.85
C GLU A 103 -8.58 -21.77 20.16
N ASP A 104 -7.95 -21.41 21.28
CA ASP A 104 -8.22 -22.03 22.57
C ASP A 104 -9.64 -21.71 23.06
N LEU A 105 -10.15 -20.49 22.83
CA LEU A 105 -11.55 -20.13 23.14
C LEU A 105 -12.53 -21.01 22.36
N HIS A 106 -12.25 -21.29 21.08
CA HIS A 106 -13.08 -22.16 20.26
C HIS A 106 -13.01 -23.62 20.74
N ARG A 107 -11.80 -24.14 20.98
CA ARG A 107 -11.59 -25.50 21.50
C ARG A 107 -12.28 -25.72 22.84
N ALA A 108 -12.37 -24.67 23.66
CA ALA A 108 -13.06 -24.69 24.95
C ALA A 108 -14.59 -24.46 24.86
N GLY A 109 -15.16 -24.31 23.66
CA GLY A 109 -16.59 -24.06 23.47
C GLY A 109 -17.06 -22.66 23.90
N VAL A 110 -16.15 -21.73 24.16
CA VAL A 110 -16.48 -20.35 24.57
C VAL A 110 -16.98 -19.53 23.38
N ILE A 111 -16.51 -19.84 22.18
CA ILE A 111 -16.94 -19.24 20.92
C ILE A 111 -17.25 -20.32 19.87
N ASP A 112 -18.27 -20.07 19.06
CA ASP A 112 -18.61 -20.92 17.92
C ASP A 112 -17.60 -20.74 16.76
N GLU A 113 -17.70 -21.62 15.77
CA GLU A 113 -16.86 -21.63 14.57
C GLU A 113 -16.99 -20.33 13.76
N GLN A 114 -18.22 -19.83 13.57
CA GLN A 114 -18.44 -18.59 12.82
C GLN A 114 -17.73 -17.41 13.48
N ARG A 115 -17.75 -17.34 14.81
CA ARG A 115 -17.10 -16.30 15.60
C ARG A 115 -15.58 -16.46 15.58
N ARG A 116 -15.06 -17.69 15.69
CA ARG A 116 -13.64 -18.01 15.51
C ARG A 116 -13.17 -17.45 14.17
N ASP A 117 -13.84 -17.83 13.09
CA ASP A 117 -13.45 -17.45 11.74
C ASP A 117 -13.51 -15.94 11.52
N ALA A 118 -14.59 -15.29 11.97
CA ALA A 118 -14.72 -13.84 11.87
C ALA A 118 -13.63 -13.08 12.66
N LEU A 119 -13.19 -13.61 13.81
CA LEU A 119 -12.08 -13.03 14.58
C LEU A 119 -10.74 -13.26 13.88
N LEU A 120 -10.49 -14.47 13.40
CA LEU A 120 -9.26 -14.81 12.69
C LEU A 120 -9.13 -14.01 11.38
N GLU A 121 -10.21 -13.88 10.62
CA GLU A 121 -10.28 -13.03 9.42
C GLU A 121 -9.99 -11.57 9.78
N LYS A 122 -10.56 -11.06 10.87
CA LYS A 122 -10.31 -9.69 11.33
C LYS A 122 -8.86 -9.47 11.76
N LEU A 123 -8.22 -10.45 12.40
CA LEU A 123 -6.81 -10.41 12.77
C LEU A 123 -5.93 -10.44 11.51
N ALA A 124 -6.26 -11.28 10.53
CA ALA A 124 -5.59 -11.34 9.23
C ALA A 124 -5.76 -10.05 8.41
N ALA A 125 -6.95 -9.44 8.41
CA ALA A 125 -7.23 -8.17 7.73
C ALA A 125 -6.53 -6.95 8.38
N ALA A 126 -6.07 -7.08 9.62
CA ALA A 126 -5.19 -6.12 10.24
C ALA A 126 -3.71 -6.40 9.94
N GLU A 127 -3.35 -7.66 9.70
CA GLU A 127 -2.05 -8.06 9.20
C GLU A 127 -1.78 -7.56 7.77
N SER A 128 -2.81 -7.52 6.91
CA SER A 128 -2.72 -6.99 5.54
C SER A 128 -2.58 -5.46 5.44
N LYS A 129 -2.56 -4.77 6.60
CA LYS A 129 -2.27 -3.35 6.68
C LYS A 129 -0.77 -3.10 6.76
N ILE A 130 -0.26 -2.48 5.73
CA ILE A 130 1.15 -2.15 5.55
C ILE A 130 1.42 -0.74 6.09
N PRO A 131 2.24 -0.59 7.15
CA PRO A 131 2.57 0.71 7.70
C PRO A 131 3.58 1.45 6.82
N LEU A 132 3.39 2.76 6.66
CA LEU A 132 4.36 3.70 6.11
C LEU A 132 4.12 5.07 6.75
N ALA A 133 5.11 5.60 7.47
CA ALA A 133 5.04 6.90 8.12
C ALA A 133 3.77 7.12 8.99
N GLY A 134 3.31 6.08 9.70
CA GLY A 134 2.09 6.14 10.52
C GLY A 134 0.77 6.06 9.74
N VAL A 135 0.83 5.79 8.43
CA VAL A 135 -0.33 5.52 7.56
C VAL A 135 -0.36 4.03 7.22
N TYR A 136 -1.57 3.42 7.22
CA TYR A 136 -1.75 1.98 7.08
C TYR A 136 -2.43 1.64 5.76
N PHE A 137 -1.65 1.23 4.77
CA PHE A 137 -2.12 0.91 3.42
C PHE A 137 -2.59 -0.54 3.30
N ASN A 138 -3.47 -0.83 2.35
CA ASN A 138 -3.80 -2.19 1.93
C ASN A 138 -3.28 -2.37 0.51
N VAL A 139 -2.81 -3.58 0.18
CA VAL A 139 -2.49 -3.92 -1.21
C VAL A 139 -3.78 -4.29 -1.94
N ASN A 140 -4.03 -3.64 -3.06
CA ASN A 140 -5.06 -4.02 -4.00
C ASN A 140 -4.39 -4.52 -5.28
N TYR A 141 -4.84 -5.66 -5.79
CA TYR A 141 -4.44 -6.18 -7.08
C TYR A 141 -5.65 -6.35 -7.98
N ASP A 142 -5.67 -5.62 -9.10
CA ASP A 142 -6.66 -5.81 -10.15
C ASP A 142 -6.12 -6.79 -11.19
N LYS A 143 -6.52 -8.07 -11.05
CA LYS A 143 -6.09 -9.18 -11.92
C LYS A 143 -6.40 -8.92 -13.40
N SER A 144 -7.52 -8.26 -13.69
CA SER A 144 -7.95 -7.98 -15.07
C SER A 144 -7.08 -6.93 -15.78
N ARG A 145 -6.37 -6.11 -15.00
CA ARG A 145 -5.56 -4.98 -15.48
C ARG A 145 -4.09 -5.09 -15.11
N GLY A 146 -3.68 -6.15 -14.41
CA GLY A 146 -2.34 -6.35 -13.87
C GLY A 146 -1.88 -5.19 -12.97
N ALA A 147 -2.80 -4.48 -12.31
CA ALA A 147 -2.50 -3.23 -11.62
C ALA A 147 -2.42 -3.44 -10.11
N LEU A 148 -1.23 -3.22 -9.55
CA LEU A 148 -0.96 -3.32 -8.11
C LEU A 148 -0.95 -1.92 -7.48
N ALA A 149 -1.54 -1.77 -6.30
CA ALA A 149 -1.61 -0.47 -5.62
C ALA A 149 -1.62 -0.61 -4.11
N ALA A 150 -0.94 0.31 -3.41
CA ALA A 150 -1.10 0.49 -1.97
C ALA A 150 -2.13 1.60 -1.71
N VAL A 151 -3.24 1.26 -1.03
CA VAL A 151 -4.37 2.17 -0.80
C VAL A 151 -4.78 2.23 0.67
N TYR A 152 -4.85 3.45 1.20
CA TYR A 152 -5.44 3.77 2.49
C TYR A 152 -6.86 4.35 2.28
N LYS A 153 -7.84 3.90 3.06
CA LYS A 153 -9.24 4.35 2.99
C LYS A 153 -9.67 4.95 4.33
N PRO A 154 -9.33 6.22 4.62
CA PRO A 154 -9.72 6.86 5.88
C PRO A 154 -11.24 7.01 5.98
N LYS A 155 -11.77 6.82 7.20
CA LYS A 155 -13.21 6.92 7.48
C LYS A 155 -13.69 8.35 7.78
N SER A 156 -12.78 9.32 7.85
CA SER A 156 -13.11 10.70 8.15
C SER A 156 -12.11 11.66 7.51
N GLU A 157 -12.56 12.89 7.27
CA GLU A 157 -11.74 13.95 6.70
C GLU A 157 -10.52 14.28 7.57
N LYS A 158 -10.71 14.33 8.90
CA LYS A 158 -9.62 14.54 9.86
C LYS A 158 -8.51 13.49 9.70
N ARG A 159 -8.86 12.22 9.51
CA ARG A 159 -7.88 11.15 9.28
C ARG A 159 -7.23 11.24 7.90
N PHE A 160 -8.00 11.63 6.88
CA PHE A 160 -7.48 11.89 5.54
C PHE A 160 -6.42 12.99 5.55
N LYS A 161 -6.74 14.18 6.08
CA LYS A 161 -5.82 15.33 6.17
C LYS A 161 -4.55 14.97 6.96
N LYS A 162 -4.70 14.32 8.12
CA LYS A 162 -3.56 13.86 8.91
C LYS A 162 -2.65 12.90 8.14
N ALA A 163 -3.22 11.96 7.39
CA ALA A 163 -2.44 11.01 6.61
C ALA A 163 -1.69 11.68 5.45
N VAL A 164 -2.31 12.63 4.74
CA VAL A 164 -1.62 13.45 3.72
C VAL A 164 -0.44 14.19 4.32
N GLU A 165 -0.62 14.84 5.48
CA GLU A 165 0.44 15.58 6.17
C GLU A 165 1.59 14.68 6.64
N LEU A 166 1.28 13.48 7.13
CA LEU A 166 2.29 12.49 7.53
C LEU A 166 3.14 12.03 6.33
N LEU A 167 2.53 11.75 5.19
CA LEU A 167 3.25 11.35 3.98
C LEU A 167 4.12 12.49 3.44
N LYS A 168 3.62 13.73 3.46
CA LYS A 168 4.42 14.92 3.09
C LYS A 168 5.62 15.11 4.01
N ARG A 169 5.42 15.01 5.34
CA ARG A 169 6.52 15.07 6.32
C ARG A 169 7.53 13.95 6.17
N TYR A 170 7.09 12.78 5.73
CA TYR A 170 7.96 11.67 5.38
C TYR A 170 8.76 11.93 4.08
N GLY A 171 8.47 13.01 3.35
CA GLY A 171 9.16 13.40 2.12
C GLY A 171 8.53 12.84 0.85
N LEU A 172 7.26 12.41 0.91
CA LEU A 172 6.50 12.02 -0.28
C LEU A 172 5.71 13.20 -0.84
N ALA A 173 5.84 13.47 -2.14
CA ALA A 173 5.11 14.53 -2.81
C ALA A 173 3.70 14.07 -3.23
N GLU A 174 2.69 14.87 -2.92
CA GLU A 174 1.34 14.68 -3.44
C GLU A 174 1.32 14.94 -4.96
N GLY A 175 0.54 14.16 -5.71
CA GLY A 175 0.55 14.16 -7.17
C GLY A 175 1.57 13.19 -7.76
N LEU A 176 2.83 13.24 -7.29
CA LEU A 176 3.92 12.40 -7.78
C LEU A 176 3.99 11.05 -7.06
N HIS A 177 4.15 11.02 -5.74
CA HIS A 177 4.34 9.79 -4.95
C HIS A 177 3.01 9.24 -4.42
N PHE A 178 2.01 10.09 -4.21
CA PHE A 178 0.69 9.63 -3.83
C PHE A 178 -0.40 10.56 -4.34
N THR A 179 -1.61 10.04 -4.45
CA THR A 179 -2.81 10.83 -4.75
C THR A 179 -3.87 10.58 -3.69
N GLY A 180 -4.62 11.62 -3.34
CA GLY A 180 -5.72 11.53 -2.37
C GLY A 180 -6.98 12.21 -2.90
N GLY A 181 -8.14 11.75 -2.43
CA GLY A 181 -9.42 12.35 -2.83
C GLY A 181 -10.62 11.66 -2.20
N ARG A 182 -11.81 11.92 -2.77
CA ARG A 182 -13.06 11.23 -2.44
C ARG A 182 -13.49 10.36 -3.61
N THR A 183 -14.05 9.19 -3.34
CA THR A 183 -14.77 8.42 -4.37
C THR A 183 -16.10 9.11 -4.71
N PRO A 184 -16.76 8.76 -5.82
CA PRO A 184 -18.12 9.24 -6.11
C PRO A 184 -19.10 9.02 -4.95
N GLY A 185 -18.95 7.92 -4.22
CA GLY A 185 -19.74 7.61 -3.00
C GLY A 185 -19.26 8.35 -1.74
N GLY A 186 -18.50 9.43 -1.87
CA GLY A 186 -18.08 10.29 -0.77
C GLY A 186 -17.00 9.72 0.16
N ARG A 187 -16.44 8.54 -0.11
CA ARG A 187 -15.44 7.87 0.74
C ARG A 187 -14.04 8.40 0.46
N TYR A 188 -13.27 8.73 1.49
CA TYR A 188 -11.90 9.18 1.32
C TYR A 188 -10.97 8.04 0.90
N TYR A 189 -9.95 8.36 0.11
CA TYR A 189 -8.85 7.44 -0.22
C TYR A 189 -7.53 8.20 -0.35
N ILE A 190 -6.44 7.49 -0.08
CA ILE A 190 -5.07 7.85 -0.45
C ILE A 190 -4.45 6.63 -1.12
N ARG A 191 -3.80 6.84 -2.26
CA ARG A 191 -3.16 5.79 -3.04
C ARG A 191 -1.71 6.17 -3.31
N LEU A 192 -0.76 5.29 -3.01
CA LEU A 192 0.60 5.43 -3.52
C LEU A 192 0.60 5.17 -5.03
N THR A 193 1.29 6.04 -5.75
CA THR A 193 1.57 5.84 -7.19
C THR A 193 2.67 4.80 -7.37
N TYR A 194 2.95 4.41 -8.61
CA TYR A 194 4.10 3.55 -8.90
C TYR A 194 5.40 4.23 -8.46
N ASP A 195 5.56 5.52 -8.78
CA ASP A 195 6.72 6.30 -8.35
C ASP A 195 6.81 6.45 -6.83
N GLY A 196 5.67 6.52 -6.13
CA GLY A 196 5.66 6.49 -4.66
C GLY A 196 6.15 5.16 -4.09
N ILE A 197 5.71 4.03 -4.66
CA ILE A 197 6.18 2.71 -4.23
C ILE A 197 7.68 2.55 -4.53
N ARG A 198 8.15 3.04 -5.68
CA ARG A 198 9.58 3.05 -6.06
C ARG A 198 10.40 3.97 -5.17
N GLU A 199 9.93 5.17 -4.84
CA GLU A 199 10.63 6.08 -3.94
C GLU A 199 10.74 5.48 -2.53
N VAL A 200 9.69 4.82 -2.06
CA VAL A 200 9.75 4.07 -0.80
C VAL A 200 10.75 2.92 -0.92
N ALA A 201 10.77 2.17 -2.02
CA ALA A 201 11.79 1.14 -2.25
C ALA A 201 13.23 1.69 -2.26
N ARG A 202 13.46 2.82 -2.94
CA ARG A 202 14.77 3.50 -2.96
C ARG A 202 15.21 3.90 -1.55
N ARG A 203 14.29 4.43 -0.74
CA ARG A 203 14.55 4.77 0.67
C ARG A 203 14.85 3.52 1.51
N ALA A 204 14.16 2.42 1.27
CA ALA A 204 14.44 1.15 1.91
C ALA A 204 15.88 0.69 1.63
N SER A 205 16.33 0.76 0.38
CA SER A 205 17.72 0.49 0.00
C SER A 205 18.72 1.45 0.64
N ALA A 206 18.33 2.72 0.85
CA ALA A 206 19.12 3.73 1.55
C ALA A 206 19.10 3.61 3.08
N GLY A 207 18.46 2.58 3.66
CA GLY A 207 18.51 2.30 5.09
C GLY A 207 17.29 2.75 5.90
N ASP A 208 16.26 3.35 5.27
CA ASP A 208 15.04 3.77 5.95
C ASP A 208 14.24 2.55 6.44
N VAL A 209 14.13 2.41 7.76
CA VAL A 209 13.48 1.26 8.43
C VAL A 209 11.99 1.20 8.13
N ALA A 210 11.29 2.34 8.12
CA ALA A 210 9.85 2.36 7.83
C ALA A 210 9.59 1.94 6.37
N ALA A 211 10.47 2.35 5.46
CA ALA A 211 10.40 1.96 4.07
C ALA A 211 10.71 0.46 3.86
N LYS A 212 11.72 -0.10 4.54
CA LYS A 212 12.04 -1.53 4.50
C LYS A 212 10.83 -2.38 4.90
N ILE A 213 10.24 -2.07 6.05
CA ILE A 213 9.04 -2.76 6.55
C ILE A 213 7.89 -2.66 5.54
N PHE A 214 7.68 -1.48 4.94
CA PHE A 214 6.65 -1.31 3.91
C PHE A 214 6.90 -2.22 2.72
N VAL A 215 8.11 -2.21 2.16
CA VAL A 215 8.48 -2.97 0.95
C VAL A 215 8.33 -4.47 1.16
N GLU A 216 8.87 -5.00 2.26
CA GLU A 216 8.78 -6.43 2.60
C GLU A 216 7.32 -6.89 2.70
N ARG A 217 6.50 -6.13 3.43
CA ARG A 217 5.07 -6.44 3.58
C ARG A 217 4.32 -6.25 2.27
N PHE A 218 4.65 -5.25 1.48
CA PHE A 218 4.04 -5.03 0.17
C PHE A 218 4.29 -6.20 -0.77
N LYS A 219 5.53 -6.71 -0.83
CA LYS A 219 5.86 -7.92 -1.58
C LYS A 219 5.08 -9.13 -1.06
N LYS A 220 5.06 -9.36 0.26
CA LYS A 220 4.32 -10.47 0.89
C LYS A 220 2.83 -10.45 0.53
N GLU A 221 2.17 -9.32 0.75
CA GLU A 221 0.73 -9.16 0.47
C GLU A 221 0.43 -9.25 -1.03
N ALA A 222 1.28 -8.68 -1.89
CA ALA A 222 1.13 -8.83 -3.33
C ALA A 222 1.27 -10.30 -3.78
N SER A 223 2.24 -11.05 -3.24
CA SER A 223 2.40 -12.48 -3.51
C SER A 223 1.18 -13.28 -3.08
N ALA A 224 0.60 -12.99 -1.90
CA ALA A 224 -0.64 -13.62 -1.44
C ALA A 224 -1.83 -13.36 -2.38
N LEU A 225 -1.80 -12.26 -3.14
CA LEU A 225 -2.80 -11.92 -4.17
C LEU A 225 -2.48 -12.50 -5.56
N GLY A 226 -1.40 -13.26 -5.71
CA GLY A 226 -0.91 -13.76 -7.00
C GLY A 226 -0.21 -12.69 -7.86
N ALA A 227 0.31 -11.63 -7.23
CA ALA A 227 0.95 -10.49 -7.88
C ALA A 227 2.42 -10.29 -7.47
N GLY A 228 3.06 -11.33 -6.94
CA GLY A 228 4.43 -11.27 -6.42
C GLY A 228 5.44 -10.79 -7.46
N GLU A 229 5.40 -11.38 -8.67
CA GLU A 229 6.26 -10.98 -9.78
C GLU A 229 5.99 -9.52 -10.22
N ALA A 230 4.72 -9.10 -10.22
CA ALA A 230 4.36 -7.72 -10.54
C ALA A 230 4.87 -6.72 -9.49
N ALA A 231 4.86 -7.09 -8.21
CA ALA A 231 5.43 -6.30 -7.12
C ALA A 231 6.96 -6.21 -7.24
N GLU A 232 7.62 -7.34 -7.52
CA GLU A 232 9.07 -7.38 -7.71
C GLU A 232 9.49 -6.50 -8.88
N ARG A 233 8.81 -6.64 -10.03
CA ARG A 233 9.04 -5.80 -11.20
C ARG A 233 8.83 -4.32 -10.90
N LEU A 234 7.77 -3.97 -10.16
CA LEU A 234 7.50 -2.59 -9.77
C LEU A 234 8.64 -1.99 -8.94
N ILE A 235 9.08 -2.73 -7.92
CA ILE A 235 10.11 -2.30 -6.96
C ILE A 235 11.49 -2.22 -7.62
N SER A 236 11.81 -3.18 -8.49
CA SER A 236 13.11 -3.29 -9.15
C SER A 236 13.20 -2.46 -10.44
N SER A 237 12.09 -1.91 -10.91
CA SER A 237 12.06 -1.07 -12.12
C SER A 237 12.61 0.33 -11.82
N VAL A 238 13.67 0.69 -12.53
CA VAL A 238 14.28 2.02 -12.49
C VAL A 238 13.69 2.87 -13.63
N PRO A 239 13.23 4.12 -13.39
CA PRO A 239 12.87 5.04 -14.46
C PRO A 239 14.03 5.20 -15.46
N GLY A 240 13.75 5.09 -16.75
CA GLY A 240 14.78 5.11 -17.80
C GLY A 240 15.52 3.80 -18.04
N ALA A 241 15.12 2.69 -17.42
CA ALA A 241 15.72 1.37 -17.63
C ALA A 241 15.39 0.77 -19.01
N ARG A 242 14.25 1.12 -19.61
CA ARG A 242 13.90 0.65 -20.95
C ARG A 242 14.68 1.47 -21.97
N ARG A 243 15.41 0.76 -22.83
CA ARG A 243 16.20 1.33 -23.93
C ARG A 243 15.48 1.12 -25.25
N LEU A 244 15.72 2.05 -26.17
CA LEU A 244 15.44 1.88 -27.59
C LEU A 244 16.71 1.35 -28.29
N PRO A 245 16.56 0.64 -29.43
CA PRO A 245 15.30 0.29 -30.08
C PRO A 245 14.52 -0.81 -29.33
N LEU A 246 13.18 -0.77 -29.41
CA LEU A 246 12.31 -1.81 -28.84
C LEU A 246 11.69 -2.65 -29.96
N THR A 247 12.05 -3.93 -30.01
CA THR A 247 11.44 -4.90 -30.93
C THR A 247 10.05 -5.33 -30.44
N VAL A 248 9.05 -5.29 -31.32
CA VAL A 248 7.67 -5.67 -31.02
C VAL A 248 7.44 -7.13 -31.40
N GLU A 249 7.17 -7.97 -30.40
CA GLU A 249 6.81 -9.37 -30.62
C GLU A 249 5.52 -9.50 -31.44
N GLY A 250 5.54 -10.38 -32.46
CA GLY A 250 4.38 -10.71 -33.29
C GLY A 250 3.93 -9.61 -34.27
N GLY A 251 4.59 -8.46 -34.32
CA GLY A 251 4.17 -7.30 -35.13
C GLY A 251 5.16 -6.84 -36.21
N GLY A 252 6.35 -7.45 -36.31
CA GLY A 252 7.38 -7.09 -37.30
C GLY A 252 7.84 -5.63 -37.23
N ALA A 253 7.60 -4.96 -36.10
CA ALA A 253 7.87 -3.54 -35.90
C ALA A 253 8.97 -3.31 -34.88
N VAL A 254 9.72 -2.22 -35.07
CA VAL A 254 10.78 -1.80 -34.14
C VAL A 254 10.59 -0.34 -33.80
N VAL A 255 10.36 -0.03 -32.53
CA VAL A 255 10.31 1.37 -32.06
C VAL A 255 11.74 1.90 -32.03
N LYS A 256 11.99 2.99 -32.76
CA LYS A 256 13.32 3.60 -32.91
C LYS A 256 13.51 4.82 -32.03
N ALA A 257 12.47 5.63 -31.89
CA ALA A 257 12.52 6.88 -31.15
C ALA A 257 11.24 7.13 -30.36
N LEU A 258 11.41 7.79 -29.22
CA LEU A 258 10.35 8.31 -28.37
C LEU A 258 10.67 9.78 -28.08
N SER A 259 9.67 10.64 -28.14
CA SER A 259 9.80 12.03 -27.71
C SER A 259 8.55 12.49 -26.98
N ALA A 260 8.70 13.50 -26.12
CA ALA A 260 7.61 14.07 -25.35
C ALA A 260 7.66 15.59 -25.38
N GLU A 261 6.50 16.20 -25.59
CA GLU A 261 6.28 17.64 -25.64
C GLU A 261 5.17 18.03 -24.67
N LEU A 262 5.39 19.09 -23.90
CA LEU A 262 4.32 19.72 -23.11
C LEU A 262 3.64 20.79 -23.97
N SER A 263 2.34 20.99 -23.79
CA SER A 263 1.63 22.09 -24.45
C SER A 263 2.22 23.45 -24.10
N GLU A 264 2.16 24.40 -25.02
CA GLU A 264 2.58 25.78 -24.75
C GLU A 264 1.81 26.37 -23.56
N GLY A 265 2.50 27.12 -22.69
CA GLY A 265 1.90 27.67 -21.47
C GLY A 265 1.48 26.61 -20.44
N CYS A 266 2.02 25.39 -20.51
CA CYS A 266 1.72 24.26 -19.62
C CYS A 266 1.73 24.64 -18.13
N LYS A 267 0.54 24.82 -17.57
CA LYS A 267 0.29 25.03 -16.14
C LYS A 267 -1.00 24.35 -15.74
N GLY A 268 -1.06 23.86 -14.51
CA GLY A 268 -2.28 23.30 -13.94
C GLY A 268 -2.85 22.13 -14.74
N LEU A 269 -4.18 22.10 -14.80
CA LEU A 269 -4.98 21.01 -15.36
C LEU A 269 -5.16 21.08 -16.89
N ASP A 270 -4.90 22.24 -17.49
CA ASP A 270 -5.01 22.42 -18.93
C ASP A 270 -3.77 21.94 -19.67
N CYS A 271 -2.65 21.73 -18.97
CA CYS A 271 -1.45 21.19 -19.57
C CYS A 271 -1.68 19.82 -20.22
N ARG A 272 -1.21 19.66 -21.46
CA ARG A 272 -1.20 18.40 -22.21
C ARG A 272 0.22 17.88 -22.35
N LEU A 273 0.36 16.56 -22.30
CA LEU A 273 1.61 15.86 -22.60
C LEU A 273 1.41 15.05 -23.88
N LYS A 274 2.09 15.45 -24.95
CA LYS A 274 2.09 14.75 -26.23
C LYS A 274 3.34 13.88 -26.32
N ILE A 275 3.15 12.58 -26.42
CA ILE A 275 4.21 11.60 -26.64
C ILE A 275 4.15 11.18 -28.11
N THR A 276 5.26 11.31 -28.82
CA THR A 276 5.41 10.83 -30.20
C THR A 276 6.29 9.59 -30.19
N VAL A 277 5.84 8.58 -30.92
CA VAL A 277 6.53 7.29 -31.04
C VAL A 277 6.82 7.08 -32.52
N GLU A 278 8.09 6.89 -32.84
CA GLU A 278 8.54 6.55 -34.18
C GLU A 278 8.92 5.08 -34.23
N TYR A 279 8.36 4.35 -35.19
CA TYR A 279 8.61 2.92 -35.36
C TYR A 279 8.74 2.55 -36.83
N GLU A 280 9.61 1.58 -37.10
CA GLU A 280 9.75 0.98 -38.43
C GLU A 280 8.88 -0.27 -38.51
N ALA A 281 8.13 -0.42 -39.61
CA ALA A 281 7.40 -1.64 -39.94
C ALA A 281 7.34 -1.78 -41.46
N GLY A 282 7.64 -2.97 -41.98
CA GLY A 282 7.60 -3.24 -43.43
C GLY A 282 8.50 -2.29 -44.26
N GLY A 283 9.66 -1.92 -43.72
CA GLY A 283 10.62 -1.01 -44.38
C GLY A 283 10.20 0.46 -44.42
N ARG A 284 9.14 0.87 -43.70
CA ARG A 284 8.67 2.26 -43.62
C ARG A 284 8.71 2.78 -42.19
N THR A 285 9.12 4.03 -42.04
CA THR A 285 9.02 4.78 -40.78
C THR A 285 7.60 5.29 -40.60
N ASN A 286 7.00 4.95 -39.47
CA ASN A 286 5.65 5.31 -39.08
C ASN A 286 5.68 6.10 -37.77
N ARG A 287 4.64 6.90 -37.54
CA ARG A 287 4.47 7.68 -36.31
C ARG A 287 3.12 7.41 -35.66
N LEU A 288 3.12 7.30 -34.34
CA LEU A 288 1.91 7.38 -33.53
C LEU A 288 2.07 8.45 -32.45
N SER A 289 0.97 9.10 -32.10
CA SER A 289 0.94 10.13 -31.05
C SER A 289 -0.03 9.73 -29.94
N ILE A 290 0.40 9.95 -28.71
CA ILE A 290 -0.36 9.70 -27.49
C ILE A 290 -0.46 11.03 -26.75
N VAL A 291 -1.67 11.58 -26.63
CA VAL A 291 -1.86 12.87 -25.95
C VAL A 291 -2.54 12.64 -24.60
N TYR A 292 -1.76 12.80 -23.53
CA TYR A 292 -2.22 12.78 -22.17
C TYR A 292 -2.77 14.13 -21.72
N ARG A 293 -3.83 14.03 -20.94
CA ARG A 293 -4.65 15.15 -20.52
C ARG A 293 -5.17 14.90 -19.11
N TRP A 294 -5.31 15.95 -18.31
CA TRP A 294 -6.06 15.85 -17.07
C TRP A 294 -7.56 15.90 -17.40
N GLU A 295 -8.29 14.92 -16.88
CA GLU A 295 -9.73 14.81 -17.07
C GLU A 295 -10.42 14.72 -15.71
N LYS A 296 -11.53 15.47 -15.55
CA LYS A 296 -12.29 15.48 -14.31
C LYS A 296 -12.85 14.09 -14.04
N SER A 297 -12.74 13.67 -12.79
CA SER A 297 -13.19 12.38 -12.28
C SER A 297 -13.86 12.58 -10.92
N GLY A 298 -14.56 11.57 -10.41
CA GLY A 298 -15.34 11.68 -9.18
C GLY A 298 -14.57 12.02 -7.89
N GLY A 299 -13.25 12.17 -7.95
CA GLY A 299 -12.38 12.52 -6.82
C GLY A 299 -11.31 13.56 -7.11
N GLY A 300 -11.41 14.29 -8.22
CA GLY A 300 -10.37 15.22 -8.70
C GLY A 300 -10.06 14.97 -10.17
N TYR A 301 -8.80 15.10 -10.57
CA TYR A 301 -8.38 14.92 -11.97
C TYR A 301 -7.55 13.64 -12.17
N ALA A 302 -7.76 12.97 -13.30
CA ALA A 302 -7.05 11.75 -13.67
C ALA A 302 -6.37 11.92 -15.03
N ALA A 303 -5.18 11.35 -15.19
CA ALA A 303 -4.48 11.30 -16.47
C ALA A 303 -5.21 10.36 -17.43
N ARG A 304 -5.55 10.87 -18.62
CA ARG A 304 -6.26 10.13 -19.68
C ARG A 304 -5.62 10.41 -21.03
N ALA A 305 -5.55 9.37 -21.85
CA ALA A 305 -5.25 9.48 -23.28
C ALA A 305 -6.10 8.48 -24.06
N GLU A 306 -6.40 8.78 -25.32
CA GLU A 306 -7.06 7.87 -26.24
C GLU A 306 -6.27 7.77 -27.54
N VAL A 307 -6.00 6.54 -27.98
CA VAL A 307 -5.24 6.31 -29.22
C VAL A 307 -6.10 5.49 -30.17
N ARG A 308 -6.34 5.99 -31.39
CA ARG A 308 -7.04 5.25 -32.43
C ARG A 308 -6.08 4.20 -33.00
N LEU A 309 -6.45 2.93 -32.90
CA LEU A 309 -5.56 1.81 -33.24
C LEU A 309 -5.38 1.70 -34.74
N GLY A 310 -6.45 1.79 -35.54
CA GLY A 310 -6.38 1.90 -37.01
C GLY A 310 -5.90 0.64 -37.74
N ASP A 311 -4.88 -0.04 -37.23
CA ASP A 311 -4.26 -1.24 -37.78
C ASP A 311 -3.66 -2.14 -36.67
N PRO A 312 -3.42 -3.43 -36.97
CA PRO A 312 -2.85 -4.38 -36.00
C PRO A 312 -1.41 -4.07 -35.56
N VAL A 313 -0.58 -3.49 -36.43
CA VAL A 313 0.83 -3.18 -36.13
C VAL A 313 0.91 -2.09 -35.07
N LYS A 314 0.13 -1.02 -35.23
CA LYS A 314 0.01 0.06 -34.25
C LYS A 314 -0.52 -0.42 -32.91
N ALA A 315 -1.45 -1.38 -32.91
CA ALA A 315 -1.92 -2.02 -31.68
C ALA A 315 -0.80 -2.82 -31.00
N ALA A 316 -0.02 -3.60 -31.76
CA ALA A 316 1.12 -4.34 -31.23
C ALA A 316 2.19 -3.40 -30.65
N VAL A 317 2.54 -2.32 -31.37
CA VAL A 317 3.49 -1.30 -30.91
C VAL A 317 3.00 -0.66 -29.61
N LEU A 318 1.73 -0.22 -29.56
CA LEU A 318 1.18 0.38 -28.35
C LEU A 318 1.22 -0.60 -27.17
N LYS A 319 0.84 -1.87 -27.39
CA LYS A 319 0.87 -2.92 -26.37
C LYS A 319 2.28 -3.21 -25.88
N ALA A 320 3.30 -3.20 -26.74
CA ALA A 320 4.69 -3.36 -26.34
C ALA A 320 5.18 -2.19 -25.46
N LEU A 321 4.70 -0.97 -25.70
CA LEU A 321 5.07 0.20 -24.91
C LEU A 321 4.37 0.23 -23.55
N VAL A 322 3.06 0.00 -23.50
CA VAL A 322 2.24 0.24 -22.30
C VAL A 322 1.59 -1.01 -21.68
N GLY A 323 1.83 -2.18 -22.26
CA GLY A 323 1.15 -3.44 -21.92
C GLY A 323 -0.35 -3.41 -22.23
N GLU A 324 -1.12 -4.22 -21.49
CA GLU A 324 -2.55 -4.39 -21.73
C GLU A 324 -3.36 -3.11 -21.50
N TYR A 325 -4.26 -2.83 -22.43
CA TYR A 325 -5.19 -1.69 -22.40
C TYR A 325 -6.59 -2.12 -22.82
N ALA A 326 -7.59 -1.37 -22.36
CA ALA A 326 -8.97 -1.58 -22.80
C ALA A 326 -9.21 -0.91 -24.16
N VAL A 327 -10.00 -1.55 -25.02
CA VAL A 327 -10.43 -1.00 -26.31
C VAL A 327 -11.91 -0.67 -26.24
N SER A 328 -12.29 0.51 -26.68
CA SER A 328 -13.69 0.94 -26.81
C SER A 328 -13.82 1.86 -28.01
N ALA A 329 -14.81 1.58 -28.87
CA ALA A 329 -15.05 2.32 -30.12
C ALA A 329 -13.79 2.46 -31.01
N GLY A 330 -13.00 1.38 -31.14
CA GLY A 330 -11.77 1.37 -31.93
C GLY A 330 -10.61 2.20 -31.36
N LYS A 331 -10.73 2.67 -30.11
CA LYS A 331 -9.71 3.45 -29.41
C LYS A 331 -9.18 2.69 -28.20
N ALA A 332 -7.87 2.63 -28.06
CA ALA A 332 -7.21 2.24 -26.83
C ALA A 332 -7.43 3.32 -25.77
N LYS A 333 -7.94 2.92 -24.60
CA LYS A 333 -8.15 3.81 -23.45
C LYS A 333 -6.93 3.73 -22.54
N LEU A 334 -6.21 4.85 -22.46
CA LEU A 334 -5.00 4.95 -21.67
C LEU A 334 -5.22 5.78 -20.39
N PHE A 335 -4.52 5.39 -19.33
CA PHE A 335 -4.69 5.89 -17.96
C PHE A 335 -3.31 6.10 -17.35
N MET A 336 -3.26 6.69 -16.16
CA MET A 336 -2.01 6.89 -15.39
C MET A 336 -1.05 5.70 -15.45
N ARG A 337 -1.52 4.46 -15.24
CA ARG A 337 -0.68 3.25 -15.30
C ARG A 337 0.09 3.04 -16.61
N HIS A 338 -0.49 3.48 -17.72
CA HIS A 338 0.13 3.35 -19.03
C HIS A 338 1.15 4.47 -19.25
N LEU A 339 0.88 5.66 -18.69
CA LEU A 339 1.85 6.76 -18.66
C LEU A 339 3.06 6.40 -17.79
N GLU A 340 2.83 5.75 -16.64
CA GLU A 340 3.88 5.26 -15.73
C GLU A 340 4.81 4.22 -16.39
N LYS A 341 4.30 3.42 -17.35
CA LYS A 341 5.14 2.52 -18.16
C LYS A 341 5.93 3.27 -19.24
N LEU A 342 5.36 4.33 -19.80
CA LEU A 342 6.06 5.18 -20.76
C LEU A 342 7.22 5.92 -20.09
N SER A 343 7.11 6.32 -18.82
CA SER A 343 8.22 6.93 -18.07
C SER A 343 9.38 5.97 -17.75
N GLU A 344 9.26 4.67 -18.04
CA GLU A 344 10.39 3.73 -17.93
C GLU A 344 11.39 3.89 -19.06
N PHE A 345 11.04 4.61 -20.13
CA PHE A 345 11.96 5.04 -21.18
C PHE A 345 12.65 6.35 -20.79
N ALA A 346 13.98 6.39 -20.95
CA ALA A 346 14.79 7.53 -20.50
C ALA A 346 14.39 8.82 -21.23
N GLU A 347 14.00 8.68 -22.49
CA GLU A 347 13.55 9.74 -23.39
C GLU A 347 12.26 10.43 -22.91
N LEU A 348 11.44 9.74 -22.09
CA LEU A 348 10.13 10.23 -21.66
C LEU A 348 10.09 10.60 -20.17
N ALA A 349 10.97 10.03 -19.35
CA ALA A 349 10.93 10.13 -17.90
C ALA A 349 10.83 11.58 -17.38
N GLU A 350 11.66 12.49 -17.89
CA GLU A 350 11.71 13.87 -17.44
C GLU A 350 10.41 14.63 -17.78
N ALA A 351 9.95 14.55 -19.02
CA ALA A 351 8.76 15.24 -19.49
C ALA A 351 7.49 14.73 -18.80
N VAL A 352 7.39 13.41 -18.60
CA VAL A 352 6.30 12.80 -17.82
C VAL A 352 6.33 13.33 -16.39
N GLY A 353 7.50 13.34 -15.74
CA GLY A 353 7.66 13.86 -14.38
C GLY A 353 7.29 15.34 -14.25
N LYS A 354 7.67 16.17 -15.22
CA LYS A 354 7.26 17.60 -15.30
C LYS A 354 5.75 17.73 -15.42
N TRP A 355 5.12 16.99 -16.34
CA TRP A 355 3.67 17.02 -16.53
C TRP A 355 2.89 16.58 -15.29
N LEU A 356 3.35 15.55 -14.58
CA LEU A 356 2.69 15.07 -13.36
C LEU A 356 2.66 16.12 -12.25
N ARG A 357 3.68 16.99 -12.18
CA ARG A 357 3.74 18.09 -11.20
C ARG A 357 2.73 19.20 -11.48
N THR A 358 2.29 19.39 -12.73
CA THR A 358 1.31 20.44 -13.07
C THR A 358 -0.04 20.21 -12.42
N LYS A 359 -0.34 19.00 -11.96
CA LYS A 359 -1.57 18.73 -11.21
C LYS A 359 -1.58 19.35 -9.81
N ALA A 360 -0.41 19.60 -9.24
CA ALA A 360 -0.25 20.16 -7.90
C ALA A 360 -0.19 21.70 -7.90
N GLU A 361 -0.05 22.30 -9.08
CA GLU A 361 -0.12 23.74 -9.37
C GLU A 361 -1.56 24.14 -9.70
#